data_AF-A0A2H3C9F1-F1
#
_entry.id   AF-A0A2H3C9F1-F1
#
_cell.length_a   1.000
_cell.length_b   1.000
_cell.length_c   1.000
_cell.angle_alpha   90.00
_cell.angle_beta   90.00
_cell.angle_gamma   90.00
#
_symmetry.space_group_name_H-M   'P 1'
#
loop_
_entity.id
_entity.type
_entity.pdbx_description
1 polymer ?
#
loop_
_entity_poly.entity_id
_entity_poly.type
_entity_poly.pdbx_seq_one_letter_code
_entity_poly.pdbx_strand_id
1 'polypeptide(L)'
;RSQTKRGTERFRQILISESAHLIWKMQNERVVNDKPHHTAREIEQRWLHAMNRRMKLDCILSDRKKFRRKAIQKSLILKTWQGTLLGAPSLPEDWMMEDGVCIKALPRVVSTI
;
A
#
# COMPACT_ATOMS: atom_id res chain seq x y z
N ARG A 1 10.50 3.96 -21.86
CA ARG A 1 10.69 3.95 -20.38
C ARG A 1 10.62 2.51 -19.90
N SER A 2 11.61 1.99 -19.17
CA SER A 2 11.53 0.63 -18.62
C SER A 2 10.34 0.52 -17.66
N GLN A 3 9.57 -0.57 -17.77
CA GLN A 3 8.36 -0.82 -16.96
C GLN A 3 8.65 -0.76 -15.45
N THR A 4 9.88 -1.08 -15.03
CA THR A 4 10.33 -1.00 -13.62
C THR A 4 10.32 0.43 -13.10
N LYS A 5 10.87 1.40 -13.85
CA LYS A 5 10.84 2.82 -13.46
C LYS A 5 9.41 3.34 -13.29
N ARG A 6 8.49 2.89 -14.14
CA ARG A 6 7.07 3.26 -14.07
C ARG A 6 6.39 2.68 -12.83
N GLY A 7 6.70 1.43 -12.47
CA GLY A 7 6.21 0.79 -11.24
C GLY A 7 6.70 1.51 -9.99
N THR A 8 8.00 1.80 -9.91
CA THR A 8 8.61 2.53 -8.77
C THR A 8 8.03 3.93 -8.60
N GLU A 9 7.89 4.69 -9.69
CA GLU A 9 7.30 6.03 -9.64
C GLU A 9 5.85 6.00 -9.17
N ARG A 10 5.05 5.05 -9.69
CA ARG A 10 3.68 4.85 -9.26
C ARG A 10 3.61 4.50 -7.76
N PHE A 11 4.50 3.65 -7.28
CA PHE A 11 4.56 3.29 -5.86
C PHE A 11 4.88 4.51 -5.00
N ARG A 12 5.85 5.34 -5.41
CA ARG A 12 6.21 6.57 -4.71
C ARG A 12 5.01 7.52 -4.59
N GLN A 13 4.24 7.69 -5.66
CA GLN A 13 3.04 8.52 -5.66
C GLN A 13 1.97 7.98 -4.69
N ILE A 14 1.71 6.66 -4.72
CA ILE A 14 0.80 6.01 -3.78
C ILE A 14 1.26 6.26 -2.34
N LEU A 15 2.53 6.00 -2.05
CA LEU A 15 3.11 6.16 -0.72
C LEU A 15 2.93 7.59 -0.18
N ILE A 16 3.22 8.60 -0.99
CA ILE A 16 3.07 10.01 -0.61
C ILE A 16 1.59 10.34 -0.37
N SER A 17 0.71 9.95 -1.30
CA SER A 17 -0.71 10.28 -1.23
C SER A 17 -1.42 9.63 -0.05
N GLU A 18 -1.19 8.33 0.21
CA GLU A 18 -1.80 7.60 1.32
C GLU A 18 -1.26 8.11 2.67
N SER A 19 0.03 8.42 2.75
CA SER A 19 0.63 9.01 3.96
C SER A 19 0.06 10.40 4.26
N ALA A 20 -0.04 11.27 3.26
CA ALA A 20 -0.60 12.60 3.41
C ALA A 20 -2.08 12.54 3.83
N HIS A 21 -2.87 11.65 3.21
CA HIS A 21 -4.26 11.44 3.57
C HIS A 21 -4.42 10.92 5.00
N LEU A 22 -3.57 9.98 5.43
CA LEU A 22 -3.58 9.47 6.79
C LEU A 22 -3.24 10.55 7.82
N ILE A 23 -2.21 11.37 7.56
CA ILE A 23 -1.84 12.51 8.41
C ILE A 23 -3.03 13.48 8.54
N TRP A 24 -3.61 13.88 7.41
CA TRP A 24 -4.78 14.76 7.40
C TRP A 24 -5.95 14.16 8.20
N LYS A 25 -6.25 12.87 8.01
CA LYS A 25 -7.33 12.20 8.73
C LYS A 25 -7.09 12.17 10.24
N MET A 26 -5.87 11.86 10.68
CA MET A 26 -5.49 11.86 12.10
C MET A 26 -5.58 13.25 12.71
N GLN A 27 -5.17 14.29 11.98
CA GLN A 27 -5.32 15.68 12.42
C GLN A 27 -6.78 16.07 12.57
N ASN A 28 -7.67 15.69 11.65
CA ASN A 28 -9.10 15.95 11.77
C ASN A 28 -9.74 15.17 12.93
N GLU A 29 -9.33 13.92 13.17
CA GLU A 29 -9.76 13.15 14.34
C GLU A 29 -9.41 13.87 15.65
N ARG A 30 -8.22 14.45 15.74
CA ARG A 30 -7.79 15.22 16.91
C ARG A 30 -8.51 16.57 17.02
N VAL A 31 -8.47 17.38 15.96
CA VAL A 31 -8.89 18.78 15.99
C VAL A 31 -10.42 18.92 15.98
N VAL A 32 -11.11 18.11 15.18
CA VAL A 32 -12.57 18.26 14.98
C VAL A 32 -13.36 17.36 15.92
N ASN A 33 -12.83 16.17 16.25
CA ASN A 33 -13.55 15.18 17.07
C ASN A 33 -13.00 15.06 18.50
N ASP A 34 -12.11 15.98 18.91
CA ASP A 34 -11.48 16.05 20.24
C ASP A 34 -10.91 14.71 20.73
N LYS A 35 -10.36 13.91 19.80
CA LYS A 35 -9.76 12.61 20.14
C LYS A 35 -8.35 12.78 20.70
N PRO A 36 -7.93 11.92 21.64
CA PRO A 36 -6.56 11.92 22.14
C PRO A 36 -5.56 11.57 21.04
N HIS A 37 -4.29 11.85 21.31
CA HIS A 37 -3.19 11.51 20.42
C HIS A 37 -3.15 10.00 20.14
N HIS A 38 -3.00 9.64 18.86
CA HIS A 38 -2.80 8.25 18.48
C HIS A 38 -1.44 7.73 18.93
N THR A 39 -1.42 6.50 19.39
CA THR A 39 -0.18 5.80 19.71
C THR A 39 0.58 5.44 18.43
N ALA A 40 1.90 5.32 18.51
CA ALA A 40 2.73 4.90 17.37
C ALA A 40 2.24 3.57 16.75
N ARG A 41 1.78 2.63 17.59
CA ARG A 41 1.22 1.35 17.15
C ARG A 41 -0.07 1.53 16.35
N GLU A 42 -0.98 2.39 16.78
CA GLU A 42 -2.21 2.66 16.03
C GLU A 42 -1.91 3.31 14.69
N ILE A 43 -0.95 4.24 14.65
CA ILE A 43 -0.51 4.89 13.41
C ILE A 43 0.04 3.85 12.43
N GLU A 44 0.92 2.97 12.91
CA GLU A 44 1.50 1.89 12.11
C GLU A 44 0.41 0.95 11.56
N GLN A 45 -0.51 0.49 12.41
CA GLN A 45 -1.60 -0.42 12.00
C GLN A 45 -2.54 0.25 10.99
N ARG A 46 -2.87 1.53 11.17
CA ARG A 46 -3.69 2.30 10.22
C ARG A 46 -2.98 2.49 8.89
N TRP A 47 -1.68 2.76 8.91
CA TRP A 47 -0.87 2.89 7.70
C TRP A 47 -0.78 1.57 6.93
N LEU A 48 -0.50 0.46 7.63
CA LEU A 48 -0.50 -0.88 7.04
C LEU A 48 -1.87 -1.23 6.46
N HIS A 49 -2.94 -0.91 7.17
CA HIS A 49 -4.30 -1.13 6.68
C HIS A 49 -4.59 -0.33 5.39
N ALA A 50 -4.24 0.96 5.34
CA ALA A 50 -4.43 1.80 4.17
C ALA A 50 -3.66 1.27 2.95
N MET A 51 -2.38 0.95 3.14
CA MET A 51 -1.53 0.44 2.07
C MET A 51 -2.02 -0.94 1.59
N ASN A 52 -2.40 -1.86 2.48
CA ASN A 52 -2.95 -3.17 2.12
C ASN A 52 -4.29 -3.02 1.36
N ARG A 53 -5.14 -2.09 1.80
CA ARG A 53 -6.40 -1.79 1.09
C ARG A 53 -6.12 -1.28 -0.33
N ARG A 54 -5.12 -0.41 -0.50
CA ARG A 54 -4.74 0.12 -1.81
C ARG A 54 -4.21 -0.97 -2.75
N MET A 55 -3.37 -1.86 -2.23
CA MET A 55 -2.88 -3.02 -2.97
C MET A 55 -4.03 -3.94 -3.41
N LYS A 56 -4.97 -4.28 -2.51
CA LYS A 56 -6.15 -5.09 -2.85
C LYS A 56 -7.01 -4.43 -3.92
N LEU A 57 -7.20 -3.11 -3.85
CA LEU A 57 -7.92 -2.37 -4.89
C LEU A 57 -7.20 -2.46 -6.25
N ASP A 58 -5.87 -2.33 -6.27
CA ASP A 58 -5.09 -2.52 -7.50
C ASP A 58 -5.29 -3.92 -8.10
N CYS A 59 -5.26 -4.97 -7.27
CA CYS A 59 -5.52 -6.34 -7.71
C CYS A 59 -6.92 -6.49 -8.30
N ILE A 60 -7.95 -5.95 -7.65
CA ILE A 60 -9.33 -5.98 -8.15
C ILE A 60 -9.43 -5.24 -9.49
N LEU A 61 -8.84 -4.06 -9.59
CA LEU A 61 -8.84 -3.23 -10.80
C LEU A 61 -7.99 -3.83 -11.94
N SER A 62 -7.22 -4.88 -11.67
CA SER A 62 -6.47 -5.63 -12.68
C SER A 62 -7.33 -6.63 -13.46
N ASP A 63 -8.53 -6.95 -12.96
CA ASP A 63 -9.41 -7.93 -13.57
C ASP A 63 -9.91 -7.44 -14.95
N ARG A 64 -9.33 -8.02 -16.00
CA ARG A 64 -9.70 -7.74 -17.39
C ARG A 64 -11.10 -8.21 -17.75
N LYS A 65 -11.65 -9.23 -17.08
CA LYS A 65 -13.03 -9.68 -17.32
C LYS A 65 -14.01 -8.59 -16.89
N LYS A 66 -13.76 -8.00 -15.71
CA LYS A 66 -14.61 -6.94 -15.14
C LYS A 66 -14.39 -5.56 -15.75
N PHE A 67 -13.13 -5.17 -15.97
CA PHE A 67 -12.78 -3.79 -16.35
C PHE A 67 -12.31 -3.63 -17.82
N ARG A 68 -12.18 -4.73 -18.58
CA ARG A 68 -11.81 -4.74 -20.02
C ARG A 68 -10.57 -3.88 -20.29
N ARG A 69 -10.70 -2.85 -21.14
CA ARG A 69 -9.62 -1.93 -21.53
C ARG A 69 -9.20 -0.96 -20.41
N LYS A 70 -10.03 -0.78 -19.37
CA LYS A 70 -9.73 0.07 -18.22
C LYS A 70 -8.98 -0.68 -17.12
N ALA A 71 -8.79 -1.99 -17.27
CA ALA A 71 -8.08 -2.80 -16.29
C ALA A 71 -6.61 -2.36 -16.19
N ILE A 72 -6.11 -2.28 -14.95
CA ILE A 72 -4.70 -2.01 -14.70
C ILE A 72 -3.89 -3.23 -15.18
N GLN A 73 -2.79 -2.99 -15.87
CA GLN A 73 -1.94 -4.09 -16.33
C GLN A 73 -1.32 -4.82 -15.13
N LYS A 74 -1.52 -6.13 -15.05
CA LYS A 74 -0.92 -7.01 -14.04
C LYS A 74 0.59 -6.75 -13.85
N SER A 75 1.34 -6.69 -14.94
CA SER A 75 2.79 -6.43 -14.93
C SER A 75 3.18 -5.09 -14.30
N LEU A 76 2.31 -4.07 -14.37
CA LEU A 76 2.53 -2.79 -13.70
C LEU A 76 2.29 -2.90 -12.19
N ILE A 77 1.27 -3.65 -11.77
CA ILE A 77 0.95 -3.88 -10.35
C ILE A 77 2.08 -4.67 -9.69
N LEU A 78 2.49 -5.79 -10.31
CA LEU A 78 3.60 -6.61 -9.83
C LEU A 78 4.86 -5.77 -9.60
N LYS A 79 5.19 -4.87 -10.54
CA LYS A 79 6.34 -3.95 -10.43
C LYS A 79 6.13 -2.80 -9.44
N THR A 80 4.89 -2.38 -9.22
CA THR A 80 4.57 -1.32 -8.24
C THR A 80 4.82 -1.83 -6.82
N TRP A 81 4.37 -3.05 -6.53
CA TRP A 81 4.42 -3.64 -5.19
C TRP A 81 5.63 -4.58 -4.99
N GLN A 82 6.54 -4.65 -5.96
CA GLN A 82 7.74 -5.47 -5.87
C GLN A 82 8.63 -4.97 -4.72
N GLY A 83 9.09 -5.90 -3.88
CA GLY A 83 9.98 -5.59 -2.75
C GLY A 83 9.27 -5.11 -1.47
N THR A 84 7.98 -4.82 -1.53
CA THR A 84 7.21 -4.31 -0.37
C THR A 84 6.40 -5.39 0.35
N LEU A 85 6.33 -6.61 -0.19
CA LEU A 85 5.50 -7.72 0.32
C LEU A 85 6.22 -8.59 1.35
N LEU A 86 5.49 -9.04 2.38
CA LEU A 86 5.94 -10.06 3.35
C LEU A 86 6.09 -11.39 2.63
N GLY A 87 7.19 -12.12 2.84
CA GLY A 87 7.46 -13.38 2.13
C GLY A 87 8.05 -13.25 0.72
N ALA A 88 8.58 -12.07 0.33
CA ALA A 88 9.17 -11.82 -1.00
C ALA A 88 10.08 -12.91 -1.61
N PRO A 89 10.90 -13.69 -0.87
CA PRO A 89 11.70 -14.76 -1.46
C PRO A 89 10.89 -15.99 -1.89
N SER A 90 9.70 -16.21 -1.33
CA SER A 90 8.87 -17.41 -1.52
C SER A 90 7.55 -17.14 -2.23
N LEU A 91 7.34 -15.92 -2.73
CA LEU A 91 6.11 -15.55 -3.44
C LEU A 91 6.17 -16.00 -4.92
N PRO A 92 5.08 -16.58 -5.47
CA PRO A 92 4.97 -16.86 -6.89
C PRO A 92 5.12 -15.60 -7.75
N GLU A 93 5.48 -15.77 -9.01
CA GLU A 93 5.63 -14.64 -9.96
C GLU A 93 4.32 -13.86 -10.16
N ASP A 94 3.15 -14.51 -10.04
CA ASP A 94 1.82 -13.88 -10.00
C ASP A 94 1.17 -14.03 -8.60
N TRP A 95 1.77 -13.40 -7.59
CA TRP A 95 1.27 -13.38 -6.20
C TRP A 95 -0.14 -12.79 -6.03
N MET A 96 -0.72 -12.15 -7.05
CA MET A 96 -2.04 -11.51 -6.95
C MET A 96 -3.19 -12.49 -6.76
N MET A 97 -2.99 -13.78 -7.01
CA MET A 97 -3.99 -14.84 -6.87
C MET A 97 -3.86 -15.59 -5.53
N GLU A 98 -2.86 -15.28 -4.72
CA GLU A 98 -2.61 -15.92 -3.42
C GLU A 98 -3.41 -15.23 -2.32
N ASP A 99 -4.16 -16.01 -1.56
CA ASP A 99 -4.80 -15.54 -0.33
C ASP A 99 -3.74 -15.28 0.74
N GLY A 100 -3.74 -14.08 1.34
CA GLY A 100 -2.87 -13.75 2.48
C GLY A 100 -1.67 -12.86 2.18
N VAL A 101 -1.48 -12.41 0.93
CA VAL A 101 -0.41 -11.44 0.62
C VAL A 101 -0.66 -10.10 1.33
N CYS A 102 0.31 -9.67 2.13
CA CYS A 102 0.30 -8.41 2.88
C CYS A 102 1.61 -7.64 2.70
N ILE A 103 1.52 -6.33 2.88
CA ILE A 103 2.68 -5.44 2.90
C ILE A 103 3.50 -5.69 4.17
N LYS A 104 4.82 -5.67 4.05
CA LYS A 104 5.76 -5.71 5.18
C LYS A 104 5.48 -4.57 6.15
N ALA A 105 5.30 -4.91 7.42
CA ALA A 105 5.52 -3.96 8.49
C ALA A 105 6.92 -3.35 8.29
N LEU A 106 7.01 -2.02 8.28
CA LEU A 106 8.31 -1.36 8.31
C LEU A 106 9.01 -1.83 9.60
N PRO A 107 10.27 -2.31 9.54
CA PRO A 107 11.00 -2.60 10.76
C PRO A 107 11.04 -1.31 11.57
N ARG A 108 10.66 -1.38 12.85
CA ARG A 108 10.57 -0.28 13.81
C ARG A 108 11.73 0.72 13.63
N VAL A 109 11.49 1.84 12.95
CA VAL A 109 12.37 3.02 13.01
C VAL A 109 11.71 4.06 13.89
N VAL A 110 11.31 3.68 15.11
CA VAL A 110 10.96 4.64 16.17
C VAL A 110 11.24 3.97 17.53
N SER A 111 12.52 3.81 17.87
CA SER A 111 12.93 3.52 19.25
C SER A 111 14.13 4.35 19.71
N THR A 112 14.43 5.45 19.02
CA THR A 112 15.52 6.35 19.44
C THR A 112 15.25 7.78 18.96
N ILE A 113 14.27 8.45 19.57
CA ILE A 113 14.32 9.87 19.96
C ILE A 113 13.55 9.99 21.26
#